data_AF-A0A818DQP0-F1
#
_entry.id   AF-A0A818DQP0-F1
#
_cell.length_a   1.000
_cell.length_b   1.000
_cell.length_c   1.000
_cell.angle_alpha   90.00
_cell.angle_beta   90.00
_cell.angle_gamma   90.00
#
_symmetry.space_group_name_H-M   'P 1'
#
loop_
_entity.id
_entity.type
_entity.pdbx_description
1 polymer ?
#
loop_
_entity_poly.entity_id
_entity_poly.type
_entity_poly.pdbx_seq_one_letter_code
_entity_poly.pdbx_strand_id
1 'polypeptide(L)'
;MCRPIVLQTENDQQPFINIHDGKHPCMLEKATNTFIPNDIILADQSSTEEWQTKPLVLVTGPNMGGKSTLMRQTAVLAILAHVVCLYFLIRIVT
;
A
#
# COMPACT_ATOMS: atom_id res chain seq x y z
N MET A 1 -1.98 14.32 -0.38
CA MET A 1 -3.24 13.74 0.11
C MET A 1 -4.12 13.45 -1.09
N CYS A 2 -4.84 12.34 -1.10
CA CYS A 2 -5.74 11.98 -2.20
C CYS A 2 -6.85 11.04 -1.69
N ARG A 3 -7.84 10.81 -2.54
CA ARG A 3 -9.00 9.97 -2.23
C ARG A 3 -8.71 8.53 -2.65
N PRO A 4 -8.94 7.54 -1.77
CA PRO A 4 -8.82 6.14 -2.14
C PRO A 4 -9.89 5.78 -3.19
N ILE A 5 -9.55 4.87 -4.10
CA ILE A 5 -10.47 4.27 -5.07
C ILE A 5 -10.67 2.83 -4.64
N VAL A 6 -11.81 2.55 -4.03
CA VAL A 6 -12.21 1.18 -3.69
C VAL A 6 -13.05 0.64 -4.83
N LEU A 7 -12.57 -0.40 -5.51
CA LEU A 7 -13.35 -1.08 -6.54
C LEU A 7 -13.94 -2.35 -5.95
N GLN A 8 -15.17 -2.67 -6.34
CA GLN A 8 -15.77 -3.96 -6.02
C GLN A 8 -15.20 -5.00 -6.99
N THR A 9 -14.84 -6.18 -6.46
CA THR A 9 -14.48 -7.31 -7.31
C THR A 9 -15.70 -7.78 -8.09
N GLU A 10 -15.62 -7.73 -9.41
CA GLU A 10 -16.54 -8.44 -10.31
C GLU A 10 -16.00 -9.87 -10.55
N ASN A 11 -16.88 -10.79 -10.98
CA ASN A 11 -16.54 -12.21 -11.12
C ASN A 11 -15.21 -12.43 -11.89
N ASP A 12 -14.34 -13.26 -11.32
CA ASP A 12 -12.98 -13.62 -11.78
C ASP A 12 -11.87 -12.55 -11.68
N GLN A 13 -12.12 -11.38 -11.09
CA GLN A 13 -11.04 -10.42 -10.82
C GLN A 13 -10.25 -10.78 -9.55
N GLN A 14 -8.92 -10.76 -9.66
CA GLN A 14 -8.05 -10.98 -8.51
C GLN A 14 -7.99 -9.72 -7.63
N PRO A 15 -8.16 -9.84 -6.30
CA PRO A 15 -7.99 -8.72 -5.37
C PRO A 15 -6.58 -8.14 -5.46
N PHE A 16 -6.46 -6.82 -5.41
CA PHE A 16 -5.17 -6.14 -5.51
C PHE A 16 -5.08 -4.91 -4.63
N ILE A 17 -3.84 -4.49 -4.36
CA ILE A 17 -3.51 -3.28 -3.62
C ILE A 17 -2.42 -2.53 -4.36
N ASN A 18 -2.74 -1.31 -4.81
CA ASN A 18 -1.76 -0.37 -5.35
C ASN A 18 -1.72 0.89 -4.49
N ILE A 19 -0.55 1.16 -3.93
CA ILE A 19 -0.27 2.35 -3.13
C ILE A 19 0.95 3.03 -3.75
N HIS A 20 0.76 4.28 -4.19
CA HIS A 20 1.86 5.12 -4.66
C HIS A 20 2.15 6.23 -3.66
N ASP A 21 3.44 6.50 -3.47
CA ASP A 21 3.97 7.48 -2.52
C ASP A 21 3.38 7.32 -1.11
N GLY A 22 3.19 6.08 -0.68
CA GLY A 22 2.58 5.75 0.61
C GLY A 22 3.45 6.23 1.77
N LYS A 23 2.83 6.88 2.75
CA LYS A 23 3.50 7.32 3.98
C LYS A 23 2.82 6.73 5.21
N HIS A 24 3.62 6.33 6.20
CA HIS A 24 3.08 5.81 7.45
C HIS A 24 2.39 6.97 8.22
N PRO A 25 1.07 6.92 8.48
CA PRO A 25 0.32 8.07 9.01
C PRO A 25 0.90 8.62 10.32
N CYS A 26 1.28 7.76 11.25
CA CYS A 26 1.84 8.17 12.54
C CYS A 26 3.29 8.69 12.51
N MET A 27 3.97 8.60 11.36
CA MET A 27 5.36 9.08 11.21
C MET A 27 5.42 10.52 10.70
N LEU A 28 4.31 11.07 10.21
CA LEU A 28 4.24 12.43 9.69
C LEU A 28 4.39 13.50 10.80
N GLU A 29 3.90 13.22 12.01
CA GLU A 29 3.97 14.16 13.15
C GLU A 29 5.28 14.06 13.96
N LYS A 30 6.01 12.94 13.83
CA LYS A 30 7.20 12.63 14.65
C LYS A 30 8.53 12.86 13.93
N ALA A 31 8.47 13.24 12.67
CA ALA A 31 9.62 13.34 11.78
C ALA A 31 10.31 14.71 11.90
N THR A 32 11.41 14.77 12.66
CA THR A 32 12.45 15.81 12.48
C THR A 32 13.21 15.62 11.16
N ASN A 33 13.19 14.40 10.61
CA ASN A 33 13.73 14.02 9.29
C ASN A 33 12.59 13.55 8.38
N THR A 34 12.58 14.02 7.13
CA THR A 34 11.57 13.72 6.11
C THR A 34 11.36 12.21 5.93
N PHE A 35 10.16 11.70 6.24
CA PHE A 35 9.81 10.29 5.98
C PHE A 35 9.81 10.01 4.47
N ILE A 36 10.55 8.98 4.05
CA ILE A 36 10.64 8.57 2.65
C ILE A 36 9.38 7.77 2.28
N PRO A 37 8.60 8.23 1.28
CA PRO A 37 7.43 7.50 0.81
C PRO A 37 7.82 6.17 0.15
N ASN A 38 6.91 5.18 0.19
CA ASN A 38 7.12 3.87 -0.40
C ASN A 38 5.92 3.47 -1.28
N ASP A 39 6.23 2.91 -2.43
CA ASP A 39 5.26 2.26 -3.29
C ASP A 39 5.02 0.81 -2.85
N ILE A 40 3.77 0.36 -2.95
CA ILE A 40 3.36 -1.01 -2.65
C ILE A 40 2.46 -1.48 -3.77
N ILE A 41 2.84 -2.58 -4.40
CA ILE A 41 2.10 -3.25 -5.45
C ILE A 41 1.88 -4.69 -5.01
N LEU A 42 0.63 -5.13 -4.99
CA LEU A 42 0.25 -6.48 -4.61
C LEU A 42 -0.84 -6.98 -5.58
N ALA A 43 -0.53 -8.03 -6.34
CA ALA A 43 -1.43 -8.66 -7.29
C ALA A 43 -1.99 -7.73 -8.39
N ASP A 44 -1.21 -6.75 -8.85
CA ASP A 44 -1.64 -5.89 -9.96
C ASP A 44 -1.61 -6.64 -11.30
N GLN A 45 -2.76 -7.12 -11.74
CA GLN A 45 -2.91 -7.84 -13.01
C GLN A 45 -2.65 -6.96 -14.25
N SER A 46 -2.62 -5.63 -14.10
CA SER A 46 -2.28 -4.72 -15.19
C SER A 46 -0.78 -4.51 -15.36
N SER A 47 0.04 -5.04 -14.44
CA SER A 47 1.49 -4.88 -14.50
C SER A 47 2.14 -5.75 -15.58
N THR A 48 3.15 -5.19 -16.24
CA THR A 48 4.02 -5.92 -17.18
C THR A 48 5.05 -6.79 -16.47
N GLU A 49 5.28 -6.58 -15.17
CA GLU A 49 6.28 -7.31 -14.39
C GLU A 49 5.62 -8.46 -13.64
N GLU A 50 6.05 -9.70 -13.93
CA GLU A 50 5.40 -10.91 -13.41
C GLU A 50 5.31 -10.91 -11.87
N TRP A 51 6.35 -10.45 -11.18
CA TRP A 51 6.37 -10.42 -9.72
C TRP A 51 5.28 -9.53 -9.11
N GLN A 52 4.84 -8.49 -9.82
CA GLN A 52 3.79 -7.57 -9.37
C GLN A 52 2.38 -8.18 -9.48
N THR A 53 2.20 -9.16 -10.36
CA THR A 53 0.93 -9.90 -10.53
C THR A 53 0.66 -10.92 -9.42
N LYS A 54 1.64 -11.20 -8.55
CA LYS A 54 1.52 -12.23 -7.51
C LYS A 54 0.87 -11.66 -6.24
N PRO A 55 0.04 -12.47 -5.53
CA PRO A 55 -0.58 -12.07 -4.27
C PRO A 55 0.33 -12.20 -3.05
N LEU A 56 1.56 -12.67 -3.23
CA LEU A 56 2.53 -12.86 -2.15
C LEU A 56 3.84 -12.15 -2.50
N VAL A 57 4.26 -11.23 -1.64
CA VAL A 57 5.53 -10.50 -1.76
C VAL A 57 6.42 -10.86 -0.59
N LEU A 58 7.62 -11.37 -0.89
CA LEU A 58 8.64 -11.65 0.10
C LEU A 58 9.52 -10.41 0.33
N VAL A 59 9.37 -9.76 1.48
CA VAL A 59 10.14 -8.55 1.82
C VAL A 59 11.39 -8.93 2.63
N THR A 60 12.57 -8.69 2.07
CA THR A 60 13.87 -8.97 2.71
C THR A 60 14.66 -7.68 2.95
N GLY A 61 15.78 -7.76 3.68
CA GLY A 61 16.66 -6.62 3.95
C GLY A 61 17.20 -6.57 5.39
N PRO A 62 18.13 -5.65 5.70
CA PRO A 62 18.80 -5.57 7.00
C PRO A 62 17.86 -5.19 8.14
N ASN A 63 18.24 -5.52 9.37
CA ASN A 63 17.53 -5.04 10.56
C ASN A 63 17.52 -3.51 10.58
N MET A 64 16.42 -2.91 11.05
CA MET A 64 16.17 -1.46 11.01
C MET A 64 15.97 -0.83 9.61
N GLY A 65 16.04 -1.60 8.52
CA GLY A 65 15.78 -1.14 7.14
C GLY A 65 14.31 -0.82 6.81
N GLY A 66 13.46 -0.56 7.79
CA GLY A 66 12.07 -0.13 7.56
C GLY A 66 11.06 -1.22 7.17
N LYS A 67 11.46 -2.49 7.02
CA LYS A 67 10.56 -3.60 6.61
C LYS A 67 9.27 -3.70 7.45
N SER A 68 9.39 -3.67 8.78
CA SER A 68 8.21 -3.70 9.67
C SER A 68 7.37 -2.43 9.59
N THR A 69 7.99 -1.29 9.27
CA THR A 69 7.28 -0.03 9.06
C THR A 69 6.50 -0.07 7.75
N LEU A 70 7.07 -0.62 6.67
CA LEU A 70 6.39 -0.83 5.39
C LEU A 70 5.14 -1.70 5.57
N MET A 71 5.27 -2.87 6.20
CA MET A 71 4.13 -3.77 6.41
C MET A 71 3.01 -3.14 7.25
N ARG A 72 3.37 -2.45 8.35
CA ARG A 72 2.39 -1.72 9.17
C ARG A 72 1.73 -0.58 8.42
N GLN A 73 2.51 0.17 7.63
CA GLN A 73 1.99 1.23 6.78
C GLN A 73 0.94 0.67 5.80
N THR A 74 1.24 -0.42 5.08
CA THR A 74 0.30 -1.05 4.16
C THR A 74 -1.03 -1.38 4.84
N ALA A 75 -0.97 -2.04 6.00
CA ALA A 75 -2.15 -2.44 6.75
C ALA A 75 -2.98 -1.23 7.23
N VAL A 76 -2.32 -0.22 7.80
CA VAL A 76 -3.00 0.99 8.29
C VAL A 76 -3.63 1.77 7.12
N LEU A 77 -2.92 1.92 6.01
CA LEU A 77 -3.45 2.58 4.82
C LEU A 77 -4.67 1.82 4.27
N ALA A 78 -4.62 0.49 4.22
CA ALA A 78 -5.76 -0.32 3.79
C ALA A 78 -7.00 -0.11 4.69
N ILE A 79 -6.82 -0.07 6.01
CA ILE A 79 -7.91 0.22 6.95
C ILE A 79 -8.47 1.63 6.72
N LEU A 80 -7.60 2.64 6.60
CA LEU A 80 -8.02 4.02 6.38
C LEU A 80 -8.79 4.20 5.07
N ALA A 81 -8.38 3.51 4.01
CA ALA A 81 -9.09 3.54 2.73
C ALA A 81 -10.54 3.05 2.86
N HIS A 82 -10.79 2.02 3.69
CA HIS A 82 -12.13 1.44 3.88
C HIS A 82 -12.98 2.17 4.92
N VAL A 83 -12.37 2.74 5.96
CA VAL A 83 -13.10 3.37 7.07
C VAL A 83 -13.38 4.84 6.82
N VAL A 84 -12.43 5.59 6.25
CA VAL A 84 -12.42 7.06 6.33
C VAL A 84 -12.73 7.76 5.01
N CYS A 85 -12.64 7.07 3.86
CA CYS A 85 -12.88 7.63 2.51
C CYS A 85 -12.15 8.98 2.25
N LEU A 86 -11.04 9.21 2.95
CA LEU A 86 -10.08 10.29 2.77
C LEU A 86 -8.72 9.68 3.14
N TYR A 87 -7.64 10.13 2.50
CA TYR A 87 -6.23 9.75 2.72
C TYR A 87 -5.63 8.68 1.77
N PHE A 88 -4.61 9.13 1.04
CA PHE A 88 -3.64 8.43 0.18
C PHE A 88 -4.15 7.65 -1.06
N LEU A 89 -3.24 7.45 -2.03
CA LEU A 89 -3.57 6.97 -3.38
C LEU A 89 -3.60 5.47 -3.26
N ILE A 90 -4.74 5.00 -2.77
CA ILE A 90 -4.94 3.61 -2.42
C ILE A 90 -6.01 3.12 -3.37
N ARG A 91 -5.59 2.32 -4.34
CA ARG A 91 -6.52 1.53 -5.15
C ARG A 91 -6.56 0.15 -4.52
N ILE A 92 -7.64 -0.14 -3.79
CA ILE A 92 -7.87 -1.47 -3.22
C ILE A 92 -9.09 -2.08 -3.91
N VAL A 93 -8.92 -3.30 -4.35
CA VAL A 93 -9.99 -4.14 -4.85
C VAL A 93 -10.07 -5.32 -3.89
N THR A 94 -11.19 -5.40 -3.16
CA THR A 94 -11.49 -6.50 -2.22
C THR A 94 -12.19 -7.63 -2.93
#